data_AF-A0AAW2S7U6-F1
#
_entry.id   AF-A0AAW2S7U6-F1
#
_cell.length_a   1.000
_cell.length_b   1.000
_cell.length_c   1.000
_cell.angle_alpha   90.00
_cell.angle_beta   90.00
_cell.angle_gamma   90.00
#
_symmetry.space_group_name_H-M   'P 1'
#
loop_
_entity.id
_entity.type
_entity.pdbx_description
1 polymer ?
#
loop_
_entity_poly.entity_id
_entity_poly.type
_entity_poly.pdbx_seq_one_letter_code
_entity_poly.pdbx_strand_id
1 'polypeptide(L)'
;MKEACAFARSWLPFCRKYGVKSRCPEAFFSSFCDDEREVLESDEFKAEEEKIQVIYDNKKNEGATADHSKLPLLVYMSREKRPSHPHRFKAGALNALLRVSGIMGNAPYTLMLDCDMYCNDPTSAKQAMCFHLDPKFSDTLSFAQFPQIFYNVSKNDIYDGQARSSYKTKYQGMDGIKGTVCAGTGYFLKKKALYCSPNQEDEFLEEPEKNFGFSTKLIDSLQALTGKNVRERENMSDAIIEEAKKLASCTYEQNTRWGKDIGYSYDCLQESTFTGYLLHCKGWTATYLYSERPCFLGCTTVGMKDALIQLMKWASGLVQAGLSKFSPLTYGMSKMSALQSMCYGYFMFSHLSSIACLLYGIVPQLSFLYGVPLYPKVTNPWFAVFAAVFLSSLSQHIYEVVSSGGSMRTMWNEQRIWMIKSVTACLFGCFDVLMKYVGMAKANFRLTNKAIDQEKLDKYEKGKFDFQGAKMFMIPLTILVLLNLGCFIGGMKGLISGGDVKEMFGQGFLSWYVLVLSLPILEGLIPKIGK
;
A
#
# COMPACT_ATOMS: atom_id res chain seq x y z
N MET A 1 -10.47 -23.68 1.32
CA MET A 1 -10.87 -23.59 -0.11
C MET A 1 -12.02 -24.51 -0.49
N LYS A 2 -11.97 -25.83 -0.22
CA LYS A 2 -13.10 -26.74 -0.53
C LYS A 2 -14.42 -26.31 0.14
N GLU A 3 -14.39 -26.03 1.44
CA GLU A 3 -15.55 -25.52 2.20
C GLU A 3 -16.07 -24.19 1.63
N ALA A 4 -15.19 -23.23 1.36
CA ALA A 4 -15.57 -21.96 0.75
C ALA A 4 -16.22 -22.15 -0.63
N CYS A 5 -15.72 -23.08 -1.45
CA CYS A 5 -16.31 -23.41 -2.75
C CYS A 5 -17.69 -24.07 -2.59
N ALA A 6 -17.89 -24.90 -1.55
CA ALA A 6 -19.19 -25.46 -1.24
C ALA A 6 -20.15 -24.33 -0.83
N PHE A 7 -19.76 -23.44 0.08
CA PHE A 7 -20.58 -22.30 0.52
C PHE A 7 -20.95 -21.36 -0.63
N ALA A 8 -20.02 -21.10 -1.55
CA ALA A 8 -20.25 -20.25 -2.72
C ALA A 8 -21.42 -20.71 -3.60
N ARG A 9 -21.78 -22.01 -3.58
CA ARG A 9 -22.93 -22.56 -4.30
C ARG A 9 -24.26 -22.04 -3.78
N SER A 10 -24.35 -21.72 -2.49
CA SER A 10 -25.54 -21.13 -1.87
C SER A 10 -25.44 -19.60 -1.85
N TRP A 11 -24.24 -19.08 -1.52
CA TRP A 11 -24.00 -17.65 -1.36
C TRP A 11 -24.17 -16.87 -2.66
N LEU A 12 -23.55 -17.30 -3.76
CA LEU A 12 -23.55 -16.52 -5.00
C LEU A 12 -24.93 -16.38 -5.66
N PRO A 13 -25.78 -17.42 -5.73
CA PRO A 13 -27.16 -17.26 -6.19
C PRO A 13 -27.99 -16.32 -5.32
N PHE A 14 -27.93 -16.45 -3.99
CA PHE A 14 -28.60 -15.53 -3.04
C PHE A 14 -28.18 -14.08 -3.31
N CYS A 15 -26.87 -13.86 -3.38
CA CYS A 15 -26.24 -12.60 -3.73
C CYS A 15 -26.75 -11.98 -5.05
N ARG A 16 -27.02 -12.81 -6.06
CA ARG A 16 -27.53 -12.36 -7.37
C ARG A 16 -29.03 -12.09 -7.32
N LYS A 17 -29.80 -12.95 -6.64
CA LYS A 17 -31.27 -12.86 -6.51
C LYS A 17 -31.68 -11.53 -5.88
N TYR A 18 -31.04 -11.14 -4.78
CA TYR A 18 -31.40 -9.94 -4.02
C TYR A 18 -30.52 -8.72 -4.31
N GLY A 19 -29.59 -8.82 -5.26
CA GLY A 19 -28.71 -7.69 -5.58
C GLY A 19 -27.80 -7.23 -4.43
N VAL A 20 -27.47 -8.13 -3.49
CA VAL A 20 -26.53 -7.87 -2.39
C VAL A 20 -25.26 -7.26 -2.95
N LYS A 21 -24.79 -6.14 -2.39
CA LYS A 21 -23.58 -5.45 -2.86
C LYS A 21 -22.35 -5.95 -2.10
N SER A 22 -22.44 -6.14 -0.77
CA SER A 22 -21.34 -6.71 0.01
C SER A 22 -21.13 -8.20 -0.29
N ARG A 23 -20.08 -8.53 -1.03
CA ARG A 23 -19.82 -9.92 -1.46
C ARG A 23 -19.07 -10.76 -0.44
N CYS A 24 -18.53 -10.14 0.61
CA CYS A 24 -17.87 -10.83 1.71
C CYS A 24 -18.91 -11.27 2.74
N PRO A 25 -19.12 -12.59 2.97
CA PRO A 25 -20.12 -13.07 3.92
C PRO A 25 -19.89 -12.56 5.34
N GLU A 26 -18.63 -12.56 5.79
CA GLU A 26 -18.25 -12.06 7.11
C GLU A 26 -18.60 -10.57 7.29
N ALA A 27 -18.44 -9.76 6.24
CA ALA A 27 -18.83 -8.35 6.27
C ALA A 27 -20.35 -8.18 6.19
N PHE A 28 -21.02 -8.96 5.35
CA PHE A 28 -22.48 -8.90 5.16
C PHE A 28 -23.25 -9.23 6.44
N PHE A 29 -22.80 -10.23 7.20
CA PHE A 29 -23.44 -10.63 8.46
C PHE A 29 -23.00 -9.82 9.69
N SER A 30 -22.05 -8.91 9.50
CA SER A 30 -21.64 -7.97 10.55
C SER A 30 -22.53 -6.73 10.58
N SER A 31 -22.45 -5.96 11.67
CA SER A 31 -23.17 -4.69 11.80
C SER A 31 -22.80 -3.65 10.73
N PHE A 32 -21.69 -3.84 10.01
CA PHE A 32 -21.29 -2.93 8.93
C PHE A 32 -22.24 -2.93 7.73
N CYS A 33 -23.08 -3.95 7.56
CA CYS A 33 -24.02 -4.07 6.44
C CYS A 33 -25.49 -3.98 6.89
N ASP A 34 -25.78 -3.51 8.09
CA ASP A 34 -27.16 -3.38 8.59
C ASP A 34 -28.02 -2.52 7.66
N ASP A 35 -27.53 -1.33 7.28
CA ASP A 35 -28.22 -0.45 6.31
C ASP A 35 -28.52 -1.13 4.97
N GLU A 36 -27.63 -2.02 4.49
CA GLU A 36 -27.83 -2.73 3.23
C GLU A 36 -28.90 -3.83 3.37
N ARG A 37 -28.99 -4.45 4.54
CA ARG A 37 -29.98 -5.49 4.85
C ARG A 37 -31.36 -4.91 5.13
N GLU A 38 -31.44 -3.77 5.81
CA GLU A 38 -32.68 -3.03 6.06
C GLU A 38 -33.39 -2.65 4.76
N VAL A 39 -32.64 -2.35 3.70
CA VAL A 39 -33.21 -2.04 2.38
C VAL A 39 -33.81 -3.28 1.67
N LEU A 40 -33.38 -4.50 2.01
CA LEU A 40 -33.76 -5.75 1.34
C LEU A 40 -34.90 -6.52 2.04
N GLU A 41 -35.55 -5.88 3.03
CA GLU A 41 -36.39 -6.43 4.11
C GLU A 41 -37.68 -7.24 3.77
N SER A 42 -37.83 -7.78 2.56
CA SER A 42 -38.95 -8.68 2.26
C SER A 42 -38.95 -9.94 3.14
N ASP A 43 -40.13 -10.49 3.46
CA ASP A 43 -40.26 -11.72 4.26
C ASP A 43 -39.54 -12.91 3.60
N GLU A 44 -39.56 -12.97 2.26
CA GLU A 44 -38.83 -13.98 1.48
C GLU A 44 -37.31 -13.82 1.65
N PHE A 45 -36.80 -12.58 1.62
CA PHE A 45 -35.39 -12.30 1.86
C PHE A 45 -34.96 -12.71 3.26
N LYS A 46 -35.70 -12.32 4.31
CA LYS A 46 -35.36 -12.65 5.71
C LYS A 46 -35.30 -14.17 5.92
N ALA A 47 -36.28 -14.89 5.38
CA ALA A 47 -36.32 -16.36 5.47
C ALA A 47 -35.17 -17.05 4.72
N GLU A 48 -34.70 -16.49 3.59
CA GLU A 48 -33.53 -17.02 2.88
C GLU A 48 -32.20 -16.58 3.51
N GLU A 49 -32.10 -15.35 4.02
CA GLU A 49 -30.93 -14.85 4.75
C GLU A 49 -30.64 -15.73 5.96
N GLU A 50 -31.65 -16.03 6.78
CA GLU A 50 -31.50 -16.86 7.98
C GLU A 50 -31.00 -18.28 7.62
N LYS A 51 -31.51 -18.86 6.53
CA LYS A 51 -31.00 -20.13 6.00
C LYS A 51 -29.54 -20.04 5.58
N ILE A 52 -29.14 -18.97 4.88
CA ILE A 52 -27.76 -18.77 4.44
C ILE A 52 -26.82 -18.53 5.63
N GLN A 53 -27.26 -17.80 6.66
CA GLN A 53 -26.53 -17.59 7.91
C GLN A 53 -26.26 -18.93 8.61
N VAL A 54 -27.29 -19.78 8.75
CA VAL A 54 -27.13 -21.12 9.34
C VAL A 54 -26.13 -21.97 8.56
N ILE A 55 -26.14 -21.89 7.22
CA ILE A 55 -25.16 -22.60 6.38
C ILE A 55 -23.75 -22.03 6.59
N TYR A 56 -23.61 -20.71 6.68
CA TYR A 56 -22.34 -20.02 6.90
C TYR A 56 -21.71 -20.42 8.25
N ASP A 57 -22.50 -20.40 9.33
CA ASP A 57 -22.03 -20.67 10.69
C ASP A 57 -21.67 -22.15 10.88
N ASN A 58 -22.44 -23.06 10.32
CA ASN A 58 -22.23 -24.50 10.51
C ASN A 58 -21.12 -25.08 9.63
N LYS A 59 -20.62 -24.34 8.62
CA LYS A 59 -19.61 -24.77 7.62
C LYS A 59 -19.86 -26.13 6.94
N LYS A 60 -21.01 -26.75 7.17
CA LYS A 60 -21.45 -28.02 6.60
C LYS A 60 -22.50 -27.74 5.57
N ASN A 61 -22.14 -28.00 4.31
CA ASN A 61 -23.03 -27.83 3.17
C ASN A 61 -23.42 -29.23 2.67
N GLU A 62 -24.33 -29.89 3.39
CA GLU A 62 -24.97 -31.12 2.93
C GLU A 62 -26.29 -30.74 2.26
N GLY A 63 -26.30 -30.60 0.93
CA GLY A 63 -27.57 -30.62 0.16
C GLY A 63 -27.85 -29.48 -0.82
N ALA A 64 -26.97 -28.49 -1.04
CA ALA A 64 -27.23 -27.46 -2.05
C ALA A 64 -26.98 -27.97 -3.49
N THR A 65 -28.03 -28.45 -4.15
CA THR A 65 -28.09 -28.76 -5.59
C THR A 65 -28.24 -27.48 -6.41
N ALA A 66 -27.24 -26.59 -6.36
CA ALA A 66 -27.14 -25.51 -7.34
C ALA A 66 -26.63 -26.09 -8.66
N ASP A 67 -27.30 -25.76 -9.77
CA ASP A 67 -26.88 -26.13 -11.12
C ASP A 67 -25.41 -25.75 -11.35
N HIS A 68 -24.57 -26.76 -11.63
CA HIS A 68 -23.12 -26.61 -11.81
C HIS A 68 -22.75 -25.62 -12.92
N SER A 69 -23.69 -25.27 -13.81
CA SER A 69 -23.49 -24.45 -15.00
C SER A 69 -23.21 -22.95 -14.75
N LYS A 70 -23.38 -22.41 -13.52
CA LYS A 70 -23.37 -20.94 -13.27
C LYS A 70 -22.26 -20.38 -12.36
N LEU A 71 -21.26 -21.18 -11.99
CA LEU A 71 -20.17 -20.75 -11.10
C LEU A 71 -18.86 -20.47 -11.86
N PRO A 72 -18.12 -19.39 -11.53
CA PRO A 72 -16.78 -19.16 -12.05
C PRO A 72 -15.81 -20.29 -11.68
N LEU A 73 -14.89 -20.62 -12.58
CA LEU A 73 -13.82 -21.58 -12.30
C LEU A 73 -12.86 -21.03 -11.24
N LEU A 74 -12.59 -21.82 -10.21
CA LEU A 74 -11.58 -21.53 -9.19
C LEU A 74 -10.38 -22.46 -9.36
N VAL A 75 -9.20 -21.88 -9.59
CA VAL A 75 -7.94 -22.62 -9.67
C VAL A 75 -7.12 -22.34 -8.42
N TYR A 76 -6.84 -23.39 -7.63
CA TYR A 76 -5.89 -23.31 -6.54
C TYR A 76 -4.50 -23.73 -7.03
N MET A 77 -3.50 -22.89 -6.78
CA MET A 77 -2.14 -23.12 -7.22
C MET A 77 -1.18 -22.96 -6.05
N SER A 78 -0.30 -23.95 -5.87
CA SER A 78 0.89 -23.85 -5.02
C SER A 78 2.11 -24.05 -5.91
N ARG A 79 3.08 -23.12 -5.81
CA ARG A 79 4.30 -23.18 -6.61
C ARG A 79 5.29 -24.14 -5.97
N GLU A 80 6.08 -24.81 -6.80
CA GLU A 80 7.24 -25.55 -6.33
C GLU A 80 8.24 -24.58 -5.69
N LYS A 81 8.80 -24.95 -4.53
CA LYS A 81 9.88 -24.22 -3.88
C LYS A 81 10.98 -25.19 -3.50
N ARG A 82 12.22 -24.84 -3.81
CA ARG A 82 13.42 -25.58 -3.41
C ARG A 82 14.40 -24.65 -2.70
N PRO A 83 15.13 -25.13 -1.67
CA PRO A 83 16.09 -24.30 -0.94
C PRO A 83 17.18 -23.67 -1.84
N SER A 84 17.56 -24.33 -2.92
CA SER A 84 18.55 -23.88 -3.90
C SER A 84 18.06 -22.79 -4.85
N HIS A 85 16.77 -22.45 -4.84
CA HIS A 85 16.15 -21.56 -5.84
C HIS A 85 15.48 -20.35 -5.16
N PRO A 86 15.83 -19.12 -5.55
CA PRO A 86 15.20 -17.94 -4.98
C PRO A 86 13.73 -17.86 -5.42
N HIS A 87 12.79 -17.88 -4.46
CA HIS A 87 11.35 -17.94 -4.76
C HIS A 87 10.69 -16.58 -5.06
N ARG A 88 11.44 -15.47 -4.91
CA ARG A 88 11.06 -14.09 -5.28
C ARG A 88 9.74 -13.58 -4.66
N PHE A 89 9.41 -14.02 -3.44
CA PHE A 89 8.26 -13.57 -2.65
C PHE A 89 6.95 -13.45 -3.46
N LYS A 90 6.30 -12.28 -3.40
CA LYS A 90 5.03 -11.97 -4.08
C LYS A 90 5.22 -11.86 -5.59
N ALA A 91 6.28 -11.22 -6.07
CA ALA A 91 6.58 -11.08 -7.51
C ALA A 91 6.63 -12.43 -8.24
N GLY A 92 7.35 -13.41 -7.68
CA GLY A 92 7.40 -14.75 -8.27
C GLY A 92 6.05 -15.46 -8.26
N ALA A 93 5.21 -15.19 -7.25
CA ALA A 93 3.87 -15.77 -7.18
C ALA A 93 2.97 -15.21 -8.28
N LEU A 94 3.00 -13.89 -8.46
CA LEU A 94 2.27 -13.19 -9.53
C LEU A 94 2.74 -13.65 -10.91
N ASN A 95 4.06 -13.77 -11.14
CA ASN A 95 4.59 -14.22 -12.42
C ASN A 95 4.20 -15.67 -12.77
N ALA A 96 4.23 -16.57 -11.79
CA ALA A 96 3.76 -17.93 -12.04
C ALA A 96 2.25 -18.00 -12.28
N LEU A 97 1.46 -17.19 -11.57
CA LEU A 97 0.01 -17.05 -11.83
C LEU A 97 -0.25 -16.51 -13.24
N LEU A 98 0.54 -15.56 -13.73
CA LEU A 98 0.42 -15.03 -15.10
C LEU A 98 0.68 -16.10 -16.16
N ARG A 99 1.68 -16.96 -15.95
CA ARG A 99 1.99 -18.08 -16.85
C ARG A 99 0.88 -19.13 -16.84
N VAL A 100 0.51 -19.62 -15.66
CA VAL A 100 -0.52 -20.66 -15.52
C VAL A 100 -1.88 -20.16 -16.01
N SER A 101 -2.27 -18.93 -15.67
CA SER A 101 -3.50 -18.34 -16.18
C SER A 101 -3.48 -18.15 -17.69
N GLY A 102 -2.31 -17.94 -18.30
CA GLY A 102 -2.14 -17.85 -19.76
C GLY A 102 -2.62 -19.08 -20.51
N ILE A 103 -2.30 -20.28 -20.02
CA ILE A 103 -2.72 -21.52 -20.68
C ILE A 103 -4.08 -22.07 -20.20
N MET A 104 -4.68 -21.47 -19.17
CA MET A 104 -5.96 -21.93 -18.60
C MET A 104 -7.15 -21.06 -19.00
N GLY A 105 -7.07 -19.76 -18.78
CA GLY A 105 -8.17 -18.83 -19.05
C GLY A 105 -7.81 -17.68 -19.98
N ASN A 106 -6.51 -17.40 -20.13
CA ASN A 106 -5.91 -16.34 -20.92
C ASN A 106 -6.64 -14.99 -20.92
N ALA A 107 -7.19 -14.59 -19.76
CA ALA A 107 -7.93 -13.35 -19.67
C ALA A 107 -7.00 -12.15 -19.99
N PRO A 108 -7.42 -11.20 -20.86
CA PRO A 108 -6.62 -10.03 -21.22
C PRO A 108 -6.47 -9.03 -20.06
N TYR A 109 -7.37 -9.11 -19.08
CA TYR A 109 -7.38 -8.29 -17.88
C TYR A 109 -7.29 -9.17 -16.64
N THR A 110 -6.59 -8.70 -15.62
CA THR A 110 -6.43 -9.43 -14.36
C THR A 110 -6.64 -8.48 -13.18
N LEU A 111 -7.42 -8.91 -12.19
CA LEU A 111 -7.58 -8.22 -10.92
C LEU A 111 -6.55 -8.74 -9.92
N MET A 112 -5.85 -7.82 -9.26
CA MET A 112 -4.86 -8.13 -8.24
C MET A 112 -5.42 -7.70 -6.90
N LEU A 113 -5.56 -8.66 -5.99
CA LEU A 113 -6.19 -8.46 -4.69
C LEU A 113 -5.40 -9.21 -3.62
N ASP A 114 -5.03 -8.51 -2.56
CA ASP A 114 -4.43 -9.09 -1.36
C ASP A 114 -5.49 -9.79 -0.51
N CYS A 115 -5.07 -10.75 0.31
CA CYS A 115 -5.97 -11.61 1.10
C CYS A 115 -6.76 -10.87 2.19
N ASP A 116 -6.28 -9.68 2.59
CA ASP A 116 -6.91 -8.80 3.55
C ASP A 116 -7.81 -7.74 2.90
N MET A 117 -8.01 -7.81 1.58
CA MET A 117 -8.89 -6.93 0.81
C MET A 117 -10.01 -7.76 0.17
N TYR A 118 -11.24 -7.26 0.22
CA TYR A 118 -12.39 -7.85 -0.44
C TYR A 118 -13.11 -6.85 -1.34
N CYS A 119 -13.85 -7.38 -2.32
CA CYS A 119 -14.69 -6.59 -3.21
C CYS A 119 -15.97 -6.15 -2.48
N ASN A 120 -16.08 -4.86 -2.18
CA ASN A 120 -17.23 -4.25 -1.51
C ASN A 120 -18.28 -3.70 -2.50
N ASP A 121 -17.87 -3.34 -3.71
CA ASP A 121 -18.78 -2.98 -4.80
C ASP A 121 -18.66 -4.00 -5.94
N PRO A 122 -19.73 -4.75 -6.29
CA PRO A 122 -19.66 -5.77 -7.33
C PRO A 122 -19.52 -5.19 -8.75
N THR A 123 -19.61 -3.87 -8.91
CA THR A 123 -19.44 -3.19 -10.20
C THR A 123 -17.99 -2.81 -10.49
N SER A 124 -17.04 -3.07 -9.59
CA SER A 124 -15.62 -2.70 -9.72
C SER A 124 -15.00 -3.12 -11.06
N ALA A 125 -15.26 -4.35 -11.52
CA ALA A 125 -14.80 -4.83 -12.82
C ALA A 125 -15.41 -4.04 -13.98
N LYS A 126 -16.73 -3.77 -13.93
CA LYS A 126 -17.42 -2.96 -14.96
C LYS A 126 -16.85 -1.54 -15.01
N GLN A 127 -16.62 -0.92 -13.86
CA GLN A 127 -16.02 0.42 -13.75
C GLN A 127 -14.61 0.45 -14.35
N ALA A 128 -13.76 -0.53 -14.03
CA ALA A 128 -12.42 -0.64 -14.61
C ALA A 128 -12.47 -0.85 -16.14
N MET A 129 -13.41 -1.64 -16.64
CA MET A 129 -13.58 -1.86 -18.08
C MET A 129 -14.02 -0.61 -18.83
N CYS A 130 -14.68 0.35 -18.18
CA CYS A 130 -15.00 1.64 -18.81
C CYS A 130 -13.74 2.36 -19.29
N PHE A 131 -12.62 2.25 -18.57
CA PHE A 131 -11.34 2.82 -18.99
C PHE A 131 -10.58 1.92 -19.96
N HIS A 132 -10.53 0.61 -19.67
CA HIS A 132 -9.78 -0.34 -20.48
C HIS A 132 -10.37 -0.55 -21.88
N LEU A 133 -11.66 -0.31 -22.06
CA LEU A 133 -12.37 -0.46 -23.34
C LEU A 133 -12.69 0.89 -24.00
N ASP A 134 -12.30 2.02 -23.40
CA ASP A 134 -12.45 3.33 -24.04
C ASP A 134 -11.45 3.44 -25.21
N PRO A 135 -11.92 3.66 -26.45
CA PRO A 135 -11.04 3.77 -27.62
C PRO A 135 -9.96 4.86 -27.50
N LYS A 136 -10.17 5.89 -26.66
CA LYS A 136 -9.20 6.98 -26.49
C LYS A 136 -8.04 6.60 -25.58
N PHE A 137 -8.25 5.69 -24.63
CA PHE A 137 -7.28 5.37 -23.58
C PHE A 137 -6.78 3.93 -23.68
N SER A 138 -7.53 3.03 -24.31
CA SER A 138 -7.25 1.59 -24.28
C SER A 138 -5.84 1.27 -24.77
N ASP A 139 -5.36 1.87 -25.86
CA ASP A 139 -4.06 1.46 -26.42
C ASP A 139 -2.87 1.79 -25.50
N THR A 140 -3.03 2.79 -24.63
CA THR A 140 -1.97 3.26 -23.73
C THR A 140 -2.21 2.95 -22.26
N LEU A 141 -3.40 2.48 -21.86
CA LEU A 141 -3.73 2.21 -20.46
C LEU A 141 -3.24 0.84 -20.00
N SER A 142 -2.38 0.81 -18.99
CA SER A 142 -1.87 -0.41 -18.37
C SER A 142 -2.73 -0.91 -17.22
N PHE A 143 -3.12 -0.07 -16.27
CA PHE A 143 -3.96 -0.47 -15.15
C PHE A 143 -4.90 0.63 -14.67
N ALA A 144 -6.01 0.20 -14.08
CA ALA A 144 -6.92 1.05 -13.33
C ALA A 144 -6.79 0.72 -11.84
N GLN A 145 -6.30 1.67 -11.05
CA GLN A 145 -6.08 1.56 -9.60
C GLN A 145 -7.26 2.11 -8.83
N PHE A 146 -7.72 1.38 -7.82
CA PHE A 146 -8.71 1.85 -6.85
C PHE A 146 -8.02 2.21 -5.51
N PRO A 147 -8.59 3.10 -4.69
CA PRO A 147 -8.06 3.37 -3.35
C PRO A 147 -8.02 2.12 -2.48
N GLN A 148 -7.01 2.01 -1.61
CA GLN A 148 -7.08 1.09 -0.48
C GLN A 148 -7.84 1.79 0.65
N ILE A 149 -9.06 1.34 0.92
CA ILE A 149 -9.89 1.85 2.01
C ILE A 149 -10.01 0.75 3.07
N PHE A 150 -9.98 1.15 4.35
CA PHE A 150 -9.94 0.21 5.46
C PHE A 150 -11.17 0.34 6.35
N TYR A 151 -11.78 -0.78 6.73
CA TYR A 151 -13.02 -0.80 7.54
C TYR A 151 -12.77 -0.70 9.05
N ASN A 152 -11.57 -1.03 9.52
CA ASN A 152 -11.22 -1.07 10.95
C ASN A 152 -10.46 0.18 11.44
N VAL A 153 -10.67 1.32 10.79
CA VAL A 153 -10.04 2.59 11.21
C VAL A 153 -10.83 3.21 12.35
N SER A 154 -10.15 3.49 13.47
CA SER A 154 -10.69 4.25 14.59
C SER A 154 -11.10 5.66 14.18
N LYS A 155 -12.18 6.18 14.77
CA LYS A 155 -12.58 7.61 14.66
C LYS A 155 -11.48 8.57 15.12
N ASN A 156 -10.58 8.12 16.00
CA ASN A 156 -9.44 8.90 16.49
C ASN A 156 -8.16 8.73 15.66
N ASP A 157 -8.13 7.84 14.67
CA ASP A 157 -7.02 7.51 13.74
C ASP A 157 -5.61 8.04 14.11
N ILE A 158 -5.14 7.68 15.31
CA ILE A 158 -3.83 8.14 15.82
C ILE A 158 -2.63 7.54 15.09
N TYR A 159 -2.86 6.52 14.26
CA TYR A 159 -1.83 5.83 13.48
C TYR A 159 -1.76 6.32 12.03
N ASP A 160 -2.68 7.20 11.60
CA ASP A 160 -2.87 7.54 10.18
C ASP A 160 -3.00 6.26 9.34
N GLY A 161 -3.89 5.38 9.79
CA GLY A 161 -4.19 4.10 9.17
C GLY A 161 -4.97 4.24 7.87
N GLN A 162 -5.73 5.34 7.71
CA GLN A 162 -6.36 5.69 6.43
C GLN A 162 -5.33 6.03 5.34
N ALA A 163 -4.14 6.50 5.72
CA ALA A 163 -3.16 7.07 4.80
C ALA A 163 -3.81 8.10 3.85
N ARG A 164 -4.65 8.97 4.41
CA ARG A 164 -5.55 9.89 3.69
C ARG A 164 -4.79 10.73 2.65
N SER A 165 -3.66 11.33 3.05
CA SER A 165 -2.81 12.12 2.16
C SER A 165 -2.37 11.35 0.90
N SER A 166 -2.13 10.04 1.01
CA SER A 166 -1.77 9.22 -0.14
C SER A 166 -2.95 9.00 -1.08
N TYR A 167 -4.06 8.46 -0.57
CA TYR A 167 -5.16 8.00 -1.42
C TYR A 167 -6.14 9.11 -1.83
N LYS A 168 -6.36 10.13 -0.99
CA LYS A 168 -7.28 11.25 -1.32
C LYS A 168 -6.58 12.45 -1.96
N THR A 169 -5.25 12.55 -1.92
CA THR A 169 -4.56 13.76 -2.41
C THR A 169 -3.49 13.41 -3.41
N LYS A 170 -2.44 12.68 -3.01
CA LYS A 170 -1.28 12.42 -3.86
C LYS A 170 -1.61 11.57 -5.08
N TYR A 171 -2.41 10.52 -4.91
CA TYR A 171 -2.74 9.59 -6.01
C TYR A 171 -3.65 10.26 -7.03
N GLN A 172 -4.63 11.05 -6.59
CA GLN A 172 -5.48 11.86 -7.47
C GLN A 172 -4.67 12.94 -8.19
N GLY A 173 -3.78 13.65 -7.48
CA GLY A 173 -2.93 14.67 -8.09
C GLY A 173 -1.99 14.10 -9.15
N MET A 174 -1.42 12.92 -8.92
CA MET A 174 -0.56 12.24 -9.89
C MET A 174 -1.36 11.68 -11.09
N ASP A 175 -2.63 11.30 -10.88
CA ASP A 175 -3.51 10.82 -11.94
C ASP A 175 -3.71 11.85 -13.05
N GLY A 176 -3.74 13.14 -12.69
CA GLY A 176 -3.85 14.25 -13.63
C GLY A 176 -2.68 14.42 -14.61
N ILE A 177 -1.63 13.60 -14.51
CA ILE A 177 -0.48 13.62 -15.43
C ILE A 177 -0.60 12.49 -16.47
N LYS A 178 -0.31 11.26 -16.05
CA LYS A 178 -0.33 10.04 -16.89
C LYS A 178 -0.73 8.81 -16.07
N GLY A 179 -1.32 9.01 -14.90
CA GLY A 179 -1.73 7.93 -14.00
C GLY A 179 -0.94 7.84 -12.70
N THR A 180 -1.58 7.19 -11.73
CA THR A 180 -1.07 7.02 -10.37
C THR A 180 -0.08 5.85 -10.18
N VAL A 181 0.46 5.73 -8.97
CA VAL A 181 1.28 4.59 -8.55
C VAL A 181 0.44 3.32 -8.35
N CYS A 182 0.96 2.18 -8.80
CA CYS A 182 0.39 0.87 -8.51
C CYS A 182 0.60 0.49 -7.03
N ALA A 183 -0.49 0.38 -6.26
CA ALA A 183 -0.47 0.26 -4.80
C ALA A 183 -0.34 -1.19 -4.29
N GLY A 184 -0.33 -2.18 -5.19
CA GLY A 184 -0.14 -3.60 -4.85
C GLY A 184 -1.39 -4.42 -4.58
N THR A 185 -2.56 -3.79 -4.56
CA THR A 185 -3.88 -4.44 -4.46
C THR A 185 -4.96 -3.53 -5.04
N GLY A 186 -6.13 -4.07 -5.37
CA GLY A 186 -7.29 -3.30 -5.84
C GLY A 186 -7.06 -2.64 -7.19
N TYR A 187 -6.40 -3.32 -8.13
CA TYR A 187 -6.21 -2.79 -9.48
C TYR A 187 -6.49 -3.85 -10.56
N PHE A 188 -7.04 -3.37 -11.68
CA PHE A 188 -7.25 -4.17 -12.88
C PHE A 188 -6.15 -3.86 -13.88
N LEU A 189 -5.29 -4.83 -14.14
CA LEU A 189 -4.16 -4.74 -15.05
C LEU A 189 -4.51 -5.33 -16.42
N LYS A 190 -4.10 -4.64 -17.47
CA LYS A 190 -4.03 -5.13 -18.85
C LYS A 190 -2.81 -6.03 -18.99
N LYS A 191 -3.03 -7.33 -19.19
CA LYS A 191 -2.01 -8.37 -19.16
C LYS A 191 -0.86 -8.10 -20.15
N LYS A 192 -1.18 -7.64 -21.38
CA LYS A 192 -0.17 -7.32 -22.41
C LYS A 192 0.83 -6.24 -21.98
N ALA A 193 0.44 -5.33 -21.08
CA ALA A 193 1.34 -4.27 -20.60
C ALA A 193 2.55 -4.80 -19.85
N LEU A 194 2.46 -6.00 -19.26
CA LEU A 194 3.61 -6.64 -18.59
C LEU A 194 4.63 -7.24 -19.56
N TYR A 195 4.31 -7.30 -20.85
CA TYR A 195 5.09 -8.00 -21.85
C TYR A 195 5.73 -7.03 -22.86
N CYS A 196 5.12 -5.87 -23.10
CA CYS A 196 5.54 -4.95 -24.15
C CYS A 196 5.39 -3.47 -23.76
N SER A 197 5.86 -2.60 -24.64
CA SER A 197 5.56 -1.17 -24.63
C SER A 197 4.26 -0.88 -25.41
N PRO A 198 3.56 0.25 -25.15
CA PRO A 198 2.36 0.61 -25.91
C PRO A 198 2.66 0.70 -27.41
N ASN A 199 1.76 0.21 -28.25
CA ASN A 199 1.88 0.19 -29.72
C ASN A 199 3.11 -0.58 -30.28
N GLN A 200 3.77 -1.39 -29.46
CA GLN A 200 4.90 -2.24 -29.85
C GLN A 200 4.59 -3.70 -29.51
N GLU A 201 3.45 -4.19 -30.03
CA GLU A 201 2.88 -5.47 -29.63
C GLU A 201 3.66 -6.68 -30.15
N ASP A 202 4.47 -6.51 -31.19
CA ASP A 202 5.33 -7.59 -31.71
C ASP A 202 6.67 -7.68 -30.95
N GLU A 203 7.04 -6.69 -30.13
CA GLU A 203 8.35 -6.60 -29.43
C GLU A 203 8.64 -7.85 -28.59
N PHE A 204 7.62 -8.39 -27.93
CA PHE A 204 7.79 -9.56 -27.06
C PHE A 204 7.85 -10.89 -27.82
N LEU A 205 7.44 -10.91 -29.09
CA LEU A 205 7.36 -12.11 -29.93
C LEU A 205 8.61 -12.32 -30.81
N GLU A 206 9.59 -11.41 -30.81
CA GLU A 206 10.83 -11.57 -31.60
C GLU A 206 11.73 -12.72 -31.10
N GLU A 207 11.87 -12.87 -29.78
CA GLU A 207 12.64 -13.94 -29.13
C GLU A 207 11.78 -14.65 -28.04
N PRO A 208 10.68 -15.33 -28.40
CA PRO A 208 9.67 -15.76 -27.44
C PRO A 208 10.19 -16.80 -26.44
N GLU A 209 11.09 -17.69 -26.85
CA GLU A 209 11.69 -18.70 -25.96
C GLU A 209 12.59 -18.05 -24.91
N LYS A 210 13.34 -17.00 -25.29
CA LYS A 210 14.20 -16.26 -24.36
C LYS A 210 13.38 -15.38 -23.42
N ASN A 211 12.28 -14.82 -23.90
CA ASN A 211 11.41 -13.96 -23.11
C ASN A 211 10.56 -14.76 -22.13
N PHE A 212 9.90 -15.82 -22.60
CA PHE A 212 8.86 -16.54 -21.87
C PHE A 212 9.21 -17.96 -21.46
N GLY A 213 10.25 -18.57 -22.04
CA GLY A 213 10.62 -19.97 -21.86
C GLY A 213 10.09 -20.87 -22.99
N PHE A 214 10.47 -22.15 -22.97
CA PHE A 214 10.23 -23.11 -24.06
C PHE A 214 8.83 -23.74 -24.09
N SER A 215 7.86 -23.21 -23.33
CA SER A 215 6.50 -23.77 -23.35
C SER A 215 5.75 -23.28 -24.59
N THR A 216 5.56 -24.16 -25.57
CA THR A 216 4.82 -23.85 -26.79
C THR A 216 3.39 -23.41 -26.49
N LYS A 217 2.71 -24.09 -25.55
CA LYS A 217 1.35 -23.69 -25.11
C LYS A 217 1.30 -22.28 -24.55
N LEU A 218 2.31 -21.87 -23.76
CA LEU A 218 2.38 -20.51 -23.24
C LEU A 218 2.61 -19.52 -24.38
N ILE A 219 3.58 -19.78 -25.27
CA ILE A 219 3.89 -18.91 -26.42
C ILE A 219 2.65 -18.72 -27.31
N ASP A 220 1.96 -19.82 -27.66
CA ASP A 220 0.72 -19.78 -28.44
C ASP A 220 -0.36 -18.94 -27.75
N SER A 221 -0.51 -19.08 -26.42
CA SER A 221 -1.47 -18.28 -25.65
C SER A 221 -1.14 -16.78 -25.67
N LEU A 222 0.14 -16.42 -25.72
CA LEU A 222 0.56 -15.01 -25.75
C LEU A 222 0.27 -14.38 -27.11
N GLN A 223 0.43 -15.13 -28.21
CA GLN A 223 0.04 -14.67 -29.54
C GLN A 223 -1.47 -14.36 -29.60
N ALA A 224 -2.31 -15.16 -28.94
CA ALA A 224 -3.75 -14.92 -28.86
C ALA A 224 -4.13 -13.60 -28.16
N LEU A 225 -3.29 -13.09 -27.25
CA LEU A 225 -3.52 -11.79 -26.59
C LEU A 225 -3.37 -10.58 -27.51
N THR A 226 -2.73 -10.74 -28.68
CA THR A 226 -2.55 -9.69 -29.70
C THR A 226 -3.71 -9.61 -30.70
N GLY A 227 -4.83 -10.31 -30.44
CA GLY A 227 -5.99 -10.32 -31.34
C GLY A 227 -5.90 -11.34 -32.47
N LYS A 228 -4.81 -12.11 -32.57
CA LYS A 228 -4.69 -13.26 -33.48
C LYS A 228 -5.35 -14.49 -32.85
N ASN A 229 -6.61 -14.73 -33.21
CA ASN A 229 -7.43 -15.89 -32.80
C ASN A 229 -7.70 -15.98 -31.29
N VAL A 230 -8.89 -15.52 -30.88
CA VAL A 230 -9.49 -15.92 -29.61
C VAL A 230 -9.83 -17.41 -29.72
N ARG A 231 -8.94 -18.29 -29.27
CA ARG A 231 -9.27 -19.71 -29.15
C ARG A 231 -10.50 -19.84 -28.25
N GLU A 232 -11.46 -20.64 -28.68
CA GLU A 232 -12.52 -21.13 -27.81
C GLU A 232 -11.85 -21.76 -26.57
N ARG A 233 -12.48 -21.55 -25.41
CA ARG A 233 -11.98 -22.05 -24.13
C ARG A 233 -11.81 -23.57 -24.22
N GLU A 234 -10.58 -24.05 -24.41
CA GLU A 234 -10.28 -25.48 -24.38
C GLU A 234 -10.76 -26.03 -23.03
N ASN A 235 -11.54 -27.12 -23.06
CA ASN A 235 -11.93 -27.80 -21.84
C ASN A 235 -10.67 -28.19 -21.06
N MET A 236 -10.70 -27.99 -19.74
CA MET A 236 -9.57 -28.30 -18.87
C MET A 236 -9.20 -29.78 -19.04
N SER A 237 -8.04 -30.04 -19.64
CA SER A 237 -7.53 -31.39 -19.88
C SER A 237 -6.35 -31.69 -18.96
N ASP A 238 -6.09 -32.97 -18.72
CA ASP A 238 -4.92 -33.41 -17.94
C ASP A 238 -3.60 -32.87 -18.53
N ALA A 239 -3.53 -32.74 -19.86
CA ALA A 239 -2.39 -32.14 -20.53
C ALA A 239 -2.20 -30.63 -20.27
N ILE A 240 -3.27 -29.88 -19.98
CA ILE A 240 -3.18 -28.47 -19.55
C ILE A 240 -2.70 -28.42 -18.09
N ILE A 241 -3.20 -29.33 -17.24
CA ILE A 241 -2.81 -29.41 -15.84
C ILE A 241 -1.32 -29.77 -15.70
N GLU A 242 -0.84 -30.76 -16.46
CA GLU A 242 0.58 -31.14 -16.44
C GLU A 242 1.49 -30.01 -16.95
N GLU A 243 1.07 -29.28 -17.99
CA GLU A 243 1.83 -28.12 -18.44
C GLU A 243 1.82 -26.99 -17.40
N ALA A 244 0.70 -26.74 -16.74
CA ALA A 244 0.60 -25.75 -15.67
C ALA A 244 1.53 -26.06 -14.50
N LYS A 245 1.69 -27.34 -14.14
CA LYS A 245 2.67 -27.77 -13.12
C LYS A 245 4.10 -27.39 -13.51
N LYS A 246 4.47 -27.55 -14.79
CA LYS A 246 5.79 -27.13 -15.30
C LYS A 246 5.96 -25.61 -15.25
N LEU A 247 4.95 -24.84 -15.69
CA LEU A 247 4.96 -23.37 -15.65
C LEU A 247 5.06 -22.81 -14.21
N ALA A 248 4.57 -23.58 -13.23
CA ALA A 248 4.62 -23.28 -11.80
C ALA A 248 5.92 -23.72 -11.10
N SER A 249 6.81 -24.42 -11.81
CA SER A 249 8.06 -24.93 -11.23
C SER A 249 9.04 -23.81 -10.89
N CYS A 250 9.89 -24.05 -9.88
CA CYS A 250 10.92 -23.09 -9.47
C CYS A 250 12.06 -22.92 -10.48
N THR A 251 12.20 -23.84 -11.44
CA THR A 251 13.24 -23.80 -12.49
C THR A 251 12.76 -23.15 -13.78
N TYR A 252 11.45 -22.96 -13.97
CA TYR A 252 10.90 -22.52 -15.25
C TYR A 252 11.49 -21.18 -15.74
N GLU A 253 11.78 -20.27 -14.81
CA GLU A 253 12.27 -18.93 -15.11
C GLU A 253 13.78 -18.90 -15.41
N GLN A 254 14.49 -20.02 -15.29
CA GLN A 254 15.92 -20.10 -15.58
C GLN A 254 16.19 -19.75 -17.04
N ASN A 255 17.15 -18.86 -17.27
CA ASN A 255 17.55 -18.37 -18.60
C ASN A 255 16.43 -17.65 -19.38
N THR A 256 15.38 -17.19 -18.70
CA THR A 256 14.32 -16.36 -19.29
C THR A 256 14.46 -14.89 -18.87
N ARG A 257 13.63 -14.02 -19.46
CA ARG A 257 13.51 -12.60 -19.06
C ARG A 257 12.45 -12.34 -17.98
N TRP A 258 11.80 -13.37 -17.43
CA TRP A 258 10.83 -13.24 -16.34
C TRP A 258 11.42 -12.53 -15.12
N GLY A 259 10.70 -11.52 -14.65
CA GLY A 259 11.05 -10.67 -13.53
C GLY A 259 12.20 -9.69 -13.77
N LYS A 260 12.77 -9.67 -14.99
CA LYS A 260 13.73 -8.65 -15.44
C LYS A 260 13.02 -7.64 -16.34
N ASP A 261 12.59 -8.11 -17.51
CA ASP A 261 11.92 -7.29 -18.53
C ASP A 261 10.43 -7.65 -18.69
N ILE A 262 10.08 -8.90 -18.33
CA ILE A 262 8.76 -9.52 -18.50
C ILE A 262 8.10 -9.79 -17.14
N GLY A 263 6.83 -9.41 -17.00
CA GLY A 263 6.08 -9.65 -15.77
C GLY A 263 6.38 -8.64 -14.66
N TYR A 264 6.11 -9.03 -13.42
CA TYR A 264 6.45 -8.27 -12.22
C TYR A 264 7.95 -8.31 -11.95
N SER A 265 8.55 -7.15 -11.76
CA SER A 265 9.99 -7.01 -11.55
C SER A 265 10.46 -7.63 -10.22
N TYR A 266 11.66 -8.22 -10.26
CA TYR A 266 12.36 -8.80 -9.11
C TYR A 266 13.40 -7.86 -8.50
N ASP A 267 13.61 -6.67 -9.07
CA ASP A 267 14.62 -5.71 -8.63
C ASP A 267 14.24 -4.98 -7.33
N CYS A 268 12.95 -4.98 -6.98
CA CYS A 268 12.44 -4.34 -5.76
C CYS A 268 11.48 -5.27 -5.01
N LEU A 269 11.55 -5.25 -3.67
CA LEU A 269 10.61 -5.99 -2.81
C LEU A 269 9.18 -5.43 -2.86
N GLN A 270 9.01 -4.17 -3.24
CA GLN A 270 7.70 -3.60 -3.57
C GLN A 270 7.41 -3.84 -5.05
N GLU A 271 7.14 -5.09 -5.40
CA GLU A 271 7.12 -5.51 -6.80
C GLU A 271 6.06 -4.76 -7.61
N SER A 272 4.88 -4.53 -7.03
CA SER A 272 3.76 -3.91 -7.73
C SER A 272 4.02 -2.43 -8.01
N THR A 273 4.45 -1.68 -6.99
CA THR A 273 4.80 -0.26 -7.12
C THR A 273 5.95 -0.04 -8.09
N PHE A 274 6.99 -0.88 -8.00
CA PHE A 274 8.14 -0.77 -8.90
C PHE A 274 7.79 -1.20 -10.33
N THR A 275 6.99 -2.25 -10.51
CA THR A 275 6.49 -2.64 -11.84
C THR A 275 5.63 -1.53 -12.44
N GLY A 276 4.75 -0.89 -11.67
CA GLY A 276 3.97 0.26 -12.13
C GLY A 276 4.85 1.43 -12.60
N TYR A 277 5.92 1.73 -11.87
CA TYR A 277 6.93 2.71 -12.29
C TYR A 277 7.61 2.33 -13.63
N LEU A 278 8.01 1.07 -13.79
CA LEU A 278 8.62 0.58 -15.02
C LEU A 278 7.64 0.61 -16.20
N LEU A 279 6.35 0.33 -15.98
CA LEU A 279 5.31 0.47 -17.00
C LEU A 279 5.21 1.92 -17.49
N HIS A 280 5.21 2.90 -16.58
CA HIS A 280 5.25 4.31 -16.95
C HIS A 280 6.55 4.68 -17.69
N CYS A 281 7.70 4.09 -17.33
CA CYS A 281 8.95 4.27 -18.08
C CYS A 281 8.91 3.67 -19.49
N LYS A 282 8.08 2.64 -19.72
CA LYS A 282 7.82 2.07 -21.05
C LYS A 282 6.78 2.89 -21.84
N GLY A 283 6.24 3.96 -21.27
CA GLY A 283 5.26 4.84 -21.92
C GLY A 283 3.80 4.47 -21.67
N TRP A 284 3.51 3.42 -20.89
CA TRP A 284 2.15 3.12 -20.47
C TRP A 284 1.61 4.24 -19.56
N THR A 285 0.29 4.36 -19.53
CA THR A 285 -0.47 5.23 -18.62
C THR A 285 -1.25 4.38 -17.63
N ALA A 286 -1.74 5.01 -16.57
CA ALA A 286 -2.66 4.41 -15.60
C ALA A 286 -3.81 5.38 -15.30
N THR A 287 -4.83 4.90 -14.59
CA THR A 287 -5.92 5.74 -14.08
C THR A 287 -6.21 5.40 -12.62
N TYR A 288 -6.72 6.38 -11.87
CA TYR A 288 -7.10 6.24 -10.48
C TYR A 288 -8.58 6.53 -10.29
N LEU A 289 -9.36 5.51 -9.93
CA LEU A 289 -10.79 5.68 -9.68
C LEU A 289 -11.08 5.71 -8.19
N TYR A 290 -11.43 6.90 -7.68
CA TYR A 290 -11.94 7.08 -6.33
C TYR A 290 -13.48 7.15 -6.37
N SER A 291 -14.14 6.02 -6.16
CA SER A 291 -15.61 5.90 -6.20
C SER A 291 -16.27 6.32 -4.87
N GLU A 292 -17.53 6.77 -4.94
CA GLU A 292 -18.32 7.14 -3.75
C GLU A 292 -18.50 5.96 -2.78
N ARG A 293 -18.95 4.80 -3.29
CA ARG A 293 -18.86 3.52 -2.57
C ARG A 293 -17.48 2.93 -2.83
N PRO A 294 -16.64 2.69 -1.80
CA PRO A 294 -15.35 2.06 -1.99
C PRO A 294 -15.51 0.69 -2.67
N CYS A 295 -14.85 0.48 -3.81
CA CYS A 295 -14.94 -0.81 -4.49
C CYS A 295 -14.24 -1.94 -3.76
N PHE A 296 -13.17 -1.63 -3.04
CA PHE A 296 -12.40 -2.58 -2.25
C PHE A 296 -12.23 -2.08 -0.83
N LEU A 297 -12.47 -2.96 0.13
CA LEU A 297 -12.27 -2.70 1.56
C LEU A 297 -11.31 -3.73 2.11
N GLY A 298 -10.46 -3.32 3.04
CA GLY A 298 -9.61 -4.26 3.79
C GLY A 298 -9.32 -3.82 5.21
N CYS A 299 -8.33 -4.45 5.84
CA CYS A 299 -7.91 -4.10 7.19
C CYS A 299 -6.53 -3.43 7.23
N THR A 300 -6.42 -2.39 8.06
CA THR A 300 -5.16 -1.73 8.38
C THR A 300 -4.61 -2.26 9.72
N THR A 301 -3.32 -2.03 9.95
CA THR A 301 -2.67 -2.42 11.21
C THR A 301 -3.18 -1.58 12.37
N VAL A 302 -3.53 -2.22 13.49
CA VAL A 302 -4.07 -1.55 14.70
C VAL A 302 -3.02 -1.32 15.81
N GLY A 303 -1.76 -1.64 15.56
CA GLY A 303 -0.67 -1.52 16.53
C GLY A 303 0.61 -0.94 15.94
N MET A 304 1.40 -0.26 16.79
CA MET A 304 2.60 0.46 16.34
C MET A 304 3.65 -0.48 15.75
N LYS A 305 3.86 -1.65 16.34
CA LYS A 305 4.88 -2.62 15.88
C LYS A 305 4.69 -2.99 14.41
N ASP A 306 3.49 -3.45 14.05
CA ASP A 306 3.20 -3.91 12.70
C ASP A 306 3.22 -2.74 11.70
N ALA A 307 2.68 -1.58 12.10
CA ALA A 307 2.74 -0.35 11.31
C ALA A 307 4.18 0.09 10.99
N LEU A 308 5.08 0.08 11.98
CA LEU A 308 6.47 0.47 11.79
C LEU A 308 7.26 -0.57 10.97
N ILE A 309 7.02 -1.87 11.18
CA ILE A 309 7.65 -2.92 10.34
C ILE A 309 7.21 -2.77 8.89
N GLN A 310 5.92 -2.51 8.65
CA GLN A 310 5.39 -2.29 7.31
C GLN A 310 6.04 -1.07 6.65
N LEU A 311 6.06 0.07 7.34
CA LEU A 311 6.66 1.29 6.82
C LEU A 311 8.17 1.17 6.61
N MET A 312 8.89 0.47 7.48
CA MET A 312 10.34 0.27 7.34
C MET A 312 10.66 -0.49 6.03
N LYS A 313 9.90 -1.54 5.71
CA LYS A 313 10.04 -2.24 4.43
C LYS A 313 9.73 -1.33 3.27
N TRP A 314 8.71 -0.49 3.43
CA TRP A 314 8.34 0.42 2.36
C TRP A 314 9.45 1.42 2.08
N ALA A 315 9.93 2.10 3.12
CA ALA A 315 11.04 3.03 3.07
C ALA A 315 12.29 2.37 2.45
N SER A 316 12.68 1.19 2.93
CA SER A 316 13.85 0.46 2.43
C SER A 316 13.73 0.13 0.93
N GLY A 317 12.61 -0.46 0.50
CA GLY A 317 12.41 -0.83 -0.90
C GLY A 317 12.40 0.39 -1.85
N LEU A 318 11.75 1.48 -1.44
CA LEU A 318 11.65 2.70 -2.25
C LEU A 318 12.97 3.46 -2.35
N VAL A 319 13.69 3.62 -1.23
CA VAL A 319 15.01 4.24 -1.22
C VAL A 319 16.02 3.39 -2.02
N GLN A 320 15.97 2.07 -1.88
CA GLN A 320 16.80 1.16 -2.67
C GLN A 320 16.53 1.31 -4.17
N ALA A 321 15.27 1.37 -4.59
CA ALA A 321 14.90 1.61 -5.98
C ALA A 321 15.37 2.98 -6.48
N GLY A 322 15.18 4.04 -5.67
CA GLY A 322 15.60 5.40 -5.99
C GLY A 322 17.11 5.56 -6.16
N LEU A 323 17.92 4.82 -5.38
CA LEU A 323 19.39 4.82 -5.48
C LEU A 323 19.95 3.83 -6.52
N SER A 324 19.09 3.06 -7.19
CA SER A 324 19.51 2.09 -8.20
C SER A 324 19.72 2.72 -9.57
N LYS A 325 20.13 1.92 -10.57
CA LYS A 325 20.15 2.31 -11.99
C LYS A 325 18.80 2.78 -12.52
N PHE A 326 17.70 2.48 -11.83
CA PHE A 326 16.35 2.87 -12.20
C PHE A 326 15.89 4.15 -11.50
N SER A 327 16.82 4.95 -10.96
CA SER A 327 16.52 6.20 -10.27
C SER A 327 15.57 7.11 -11.08
N PRO A 328 14.51 7.66 -10.46
CA PRO A 328 13.67 8.65 -11.13
C PRO A 328 14.48 9.85 -11.64
N LEU A 329 15.50 10.29 -10.90
CA LEU A 329 16.29 11.48 -11.23
C LEU A 329 17.14 11.33 -12.51
N THR A 330 17.40 10.10 -12.95
CA THR A 330 18.19 9.83 -14.16
C THR A 330 17.38 9.00 -15.16
N TYR A 331 17.15 7.73 -14.85
CA TYR A 331 16.40 6.81 -15.69
C TYR A 331 14.96 7.30 -15.92
N GLY A 332 14.25 7.69 -14.87
CA GLY A 332 12.88 8.23 -14.98
C GLY A 332 12.83 9.48 -15.85
N MET A 333 13.71 10.47 -15.60
CA MET A 333 13.82 11.69 -16.39
C MET A 333 14.11 11.43 -17.89
N SER A 334 14.80 10.33 -18.20
CA SER A 334 15.07 9.92 -19.59
C SER A 334 13.90 9.19 -20.28
N LYS A 335 12.90 8.75 -19.52
CA LYS A 335 11.82 7.85 -19.98
C LYS A 335 10.41 8.41 -19.85
N MET A 336 10.19 9.40 -18.98
CA MET A 336 8.89 10.04 -18.76
C MET A 336 9.03 11.55 -18.59
N SER A 337 7.91 12.26 -18.48
CA SER A 337 7.93 13.71 -18.25
C SER A 337 8.64 14.07 -16.95
N ALA A 338 9.29 15.23 -16.91
CA ALA A 338 9.99 15.71 -15.72
C ALA A 338 9.06 15.73 -14.49
N LEU A 339 7.82 16.20 -14.65
CA LEU A 339 6.84 16.26 -13.56
C LEU A 339 6.46 14.88 -13.03
N GLN A 340 6.17 13.91 -13.91
CA GLN A 340 5.85 12.54 -13.48
C GLN A 340 7.04 11.87 -12.81
N SER A 341 8.25 12.12 -13.33
CA SER A 341 9.49 11.64 -12.74
C SER A 341 9.73 12.24 -11.34
N MET A 342 9.45 13.54 -11.15
CA MET A 342 9.50 14.20 -9.84
C MET A 342 8.50 13.59 -8.85
N CYS A 343 7.29 13.23 -9.28
CA CYS A 343 6.32 12.51 -8.43
C CYS A 343 6.90 11.17 -7.93
N TYR A 344 7.51 10.39 -8.81
CA TYR A 344 8.20 9.15 -8.41
C TYR A 344 9.42 9.42 -7.53
N GLY A 345 10.18 10.48 -7.82
CA GLY A 345 11.27 10.96 -6.99
C GLY A 345 10.80 11.26 -5.56
N TYR A 346 9.67 11.95 -5.41
CA TYR A 346 9.08 12.20 -4.10
C TYR A 346 8.80 10.89 -3.35
N PHE A 347 8.11 9.91 -3.95
CA PHE A 347 7.83 8.64 -3.29
C PHE A 347 9.09 7.83 -2.94
N MET A 348 10.10 7.84 -3.82
CA MET A 348 11.33 7.08 -3.62
C MET A 348 12.29 7.71 -2.61
N PHE A 349 12.36 9.04 -2.54
CA PHE A 349 13.33 9.76 -1.72
C PHE A 349 12.75 10.43 -0.46
N SER A 350 11.42 10.54 -0.31
CA SER A 350 10.82 11.23 0.85
C SER A 350 11.28 10.69 2.20
N HIS A 351 11.63 9.40 2.28
CA HIS A 351 12.09 8.75 3.50
C HIS A 351 13.48 9.25 3.96
N LEU A 352 14.29 9.82 3.07
CA LEU A 352 15.58 10.45 3.43
C LEU A 352 15.40 11.69 4.31
N SER A 353 14.19 12.30 4.31
CA SER A 353 13.85 13.37 5.25
C SER A 353 13.95 12.94 6.72
N SER A 354 13.98 11.64 7.02
CA SER A 354 14.25 11.12 8.37
C SER A 354 15.56 11.64 8.95
N ILE A 355 16.60 11.83 8.13
CA ILE A 355 17.89 12.41 8.55
C ILE A 355 17.71 13.87 8.95
N ALA A 356 16.97 14.64 8.14
CA ALA A 356 16.65 16.02 8.47
C ALA A 356 15.83 16.10 9.77
N CYS A 357 14.82 15.23 9.95
CA CYS A 357 14.03 15.17 11.17
C CYS A 357 14.88 14.87 12.42
N LEU A 358 15.92 14.03 12.32
CA LEU A 358 16.88 13.83 13.41
C LEU A 358 17.64 15.12 13.74
N LEU A 359 18.17 15.81 12.73
CA LEU A 359 18.92 17.05 12.92
C LEU A 359 18.04 18.13 13.56
N TYR A 360 16.81 18.32 13.08
CA TYR A 360 15.83 19.26 13.64
C TYR A 360 15.29 18.83 15.01
N GLY A 361 15.40 17.55 15.37
CA GLY A 361 15.06 17.03 16.69
C GLY A 361 16.18 17.13 17.73
N ILE A 362 17.40 17.50 17.32
CA ILE A 362 18.59 17.60 18.17
C ILE A 362 19.13 19.03 18.22
N VAL A 363 19.40 19.63 17.06
CA VAL A 363 20.17 20.87 16.94
C VAL A 363 19.43 22.06 17.56
N PRO A 364 18.15 22.35 17.23
CA PRO A 364 17.42 23.44 17.87
C PRO A 364 17.32 23.27 19.39
N GLN A 365 17.15 22.04 19.87
CA GLN A 365 16.99 21.70 21.28
C GLN A 365 18.28 21.98 22.06
N LEU A 366 19.42 21.48 21.56
CA LEU A 366 20.73 21.77 22.16
C LEU A 366 21.05 23.27 22.08
N SER A 367 20.73 23.92 20.97
CA SER A 367 20.93 25.37 20.81
C SER A 367 20.14 26.16 21.86
N PHE A 368 18.90 25.74 22.16
CA PHE A 368 18.10 26.35 23.22
C PHE A 368 18.69 26.12 24.62
N LEU A 369 19.22 24.93 24.90
CA LEU A 369 19.89 24.62 26.16
C LEU A 369 21.14 25.47 26.39
N TYR A 370 22.00 25.61 25.38
CA TYR A 370 23.27 26.33 25.48
C TYR A 370 23.15 27.84 25.22
N GLY A 371 21.96 28.35 24.92
CA GLY A 371 21.75 29.77 24.63
C GLY A 371 22.37 30.22 23.30
N VAL A 372 22.53 29.31 22.34
CA VAL A 372 23.10 29.61 21.01
C VAL A 372 21.96 29.99 20.06
N PRO A 373 21.93 31.21 19.49
CA PRO A 373 20.87 31.63 18.59
C PRO A 373 21.02 30.95 17.22
N LEU A 374 20.06 30.09 16.87
CA LEU A 374 20.02 29.43 15.55
C LEU A 374 19.18 30.24 14.54
N TYR A 375 18.13 30.90 15.01
CA TYR A 375 17.23 31.71 14.19
C TYR A 375 17.52 33.20 14.35
N PRO A 376 17.17 34.03 13.35
CA PRO A 376 17.22 35.48 13.52
C PRO A 376 16.39 35.92 14.73
N LYS A 377 16.85 36.97 15.41
CA LYS A 377 16.09 37.63 16.48
C LYS A 377 14.69 37.98 15.98
N VAL A 378 13.66 37.84 16.81
CA VAL A 378 12.26 38.10 16.39
C VAL A 378 11.98 39.53 15.91
N THR A 379 12.85 40.48 16.27
CA THR A 379 12.80 41.87 15.80
C THR A 379 13.48 42.08 14.45
N ASN A 380 14.27 41.10 13.99
CA ASN A 380 14.91 41.12 12.69
C ASN A 380 13.86 40.77 11.60
N PRO A 381 13.72 41.58 10.54
CA PRO A 381 12.80 41.28 9.43
C PRO A 381 12.98 39.88 8.83
N TRP A 382 14.18 39.32 8.84
CA TRP A 382 14.45 37.96 8.34
C TRP A 382 13.73 36.87 9.15
N PHE A 383 13.40 37.10 10.42
CA PHE A 383 12.58 36.16 11.20
C PHE A 383 11.21 35.94 10.56
N ALA A 384 10.64 36.98 9.94
CA ALA A 384 9.36 36.88 9.25
C ALA A 384 9.38 35.85 8.10
N VAL A 385 10.52 35.66 7.43
CA VAL A 385 10.67 34.65 6.38
C VAL A 385 10.54 33.24 6.96
N PHE A 386 11.22 32.95 8.06
CA PHE A 386 11.12 31.65 8.74
C PHE A 386 9.70 31.39 9.27
N ALA A 387 9.09 32.41 9.89
CA ALA A 387 7.71 32.33 10.36
C ALA A 387 6.73 32.09 9.20
N ALA A 388 6.90 32.78 8.08
CA ALA A 388 6.06 32.61 6.89
C ALA A 388 6.17 31.20 6.31
N VAL A 389 7.38 30.63 6.20
CA VAL A 389 7.58 29.26 5.73
C VAL A 389 6.89 28.24 6.66
N PHE A 390 7.08 28.39 7.97
CA PHE A 390 6.44 27.50 8.96
C PHE A 390 4.91 27.58 8.90
N LEU A 391 4.36 28.79 8.91
CA LEU A 391 2.91 29.01 8.85
C LEU A 391 2.32 28.57 7.52
N SER A 392 3.03 28.77 6.40
CA SER A 392 2.58 28.30 5.08
C SER A 392 2.51 26.78 5.02
N SER A 393 3.53 26.08 5.53
CA SER A 393 3.52 24.61 5.57
C SER A 393 2.38 24.07 6.44
N LEU A 394 2.13 24.71 7.60
CA LEU A 394 1.02 24.34 8.48
C LEU A 394 -0.33 24.61 7.81
N SER A 395 -0.47 25.76 7.15
CA SER A 395 -1.70 26.15 6.44
C SER A 395 -2.01 25.21 5.28
N GLN A 396 -1.00 24.81 4.50
CA GLN A 396 -1.16 23.81 3.46
C GLN A 396 -1.67 22.49 4.03
N HIS A 397 -1.07 22.00 5.12
CA HIS A 397 -1.49 20.73 5.73
C HIS A 397 -2.92 20.81 6.29
N ILE A 398 -3.28 21.92 6.94
CA ILE A 398 -4.65 22.17 7.40
C ILE A 398 -5.62 22.15 6.21
N TYR A 399 -5.29 22.85 5.13
CA TYR A 399 -6.12 22.88 3.92
C TYR A 399 -6.33 21.49 3.34
N GLU A 400 -5.26 20.69 3.20
CA GLU A 400 -5.36 19.30 2.70
C GLU A 400 -6.24 18.42 3.60
N VAL A 401 -6.12 18.55 4.92
CA VAL A 401 -6.93 17.81 5.88
C VAL A 401 -8.39 18.19 5.77
N VAL A 402 -8.70 19.49 5.82
CA VAL A 402 -10.09 19.99 5.80
C VAL A 402 -10.76 19.72 4.45
N SER A 403 -10.07 19.98 3.34
CA SER A 403 -10.61 19.76 1.98
C SER A 403 -10.94 18.29 1.68
N SER A 404 -10.37 17.35 2.43
CA SER A 404 -10.63 15.92 2.28
C SER A 404 -11.52 15.33 3.40
N GLY A 405 -12.17 16.20 4.18
CA GLY A 405 -13.14 15.86 5.22
C GLY A 405 -12.55 15.55 6.61
N GLY A 406 -11.27 15.85 6.83
CA GLY A 406 -10.59 15.66 8.11
C GLY A 406 -10.84 16.80 9.10
N SER A 407 -10.64 16.51 10.38
CA SER A 407 -10.79 17.49 11.47
C SER A 407 -9.43 18.11 11.87
N MET A 408 -9.44 19.17 12.69
CA MET A 408 -8.19 19.69 13.29
C MET A 408 -7.48 18.64 14.16
N ARG A 409 -8.22 17.73 14.79
CA ARG A 409 -7.64 16.57 15.49
C ARG A 409 -6.94 15.63 14.52
N THR A 410 -7.49 15.43 13.32
CA THR A 410 -6.85 14.64 12.26
C THR A 410 -5.51 15.26 11.85
N MET A 411 -5.46 16.58 11.61
CA MET A 411 -4.22 17.29 11.31
C MET A 411 -3.16 17.07 12.41
N TRP A 412 -3.58 17.25 13.67
CA TRP A 412 -2.67 17.10 14.81
C TRP A 412 -2.13 15.67 14.95
N ASN A 413 -2.98 14.65 14.73
CA ASN A 413 -2.57 13.25 14.76
C ASN A 413 -1.66 12.91 13.57
N GLU A 414 -1.96 13.39 12.36
CA GLU A 414 -1.12 13.20 11.17
C GLU A 414 0.28 13.80 11.37
N GLN A 415 0.40 15.00 11.93
CA GLN A 415 1.71 15.59 12.21
C GLN A 415 2.51 14.77 13.23
N ARG A 416 1.86 14.38 14.33
CA ARG A 416 2.49 13.57 15.38
C ARG A 416 2.99 12.25 14.80
N ILE A 417 2.13 11.51 14.13
CA ILE A 417 2.51 10.18 13.62
C ILE A 417 3.52 10.28 12.48
N TRP A 418 3.48 11.33 11.66
CA TRP A 418 4.53 11.60 10.66
C TRP A 418 5.91 11.77 11.31
N MET A 419 6.01 12.56 12.40
CA MET A 419 7.27 12.70 13.13
C MET A 419 7.74 11.37 13.71
N ILE A 420 6.85 10.62 14.37
CA ILE A 420 7.15 9.29 14.92
C ILE A 420 7.67 8.37 13.82
N LYS A 421 6.91 8.23 12.72
CA LYS A 421 7.25 7.38 11.57
C LYS A 421 8.60 7.78 10.95
N SER A 422 8.92 9.07 10.92
CA SER A 422 10.16 9.61 10.34
C SER A 422 11.40 9.21 11.12
N VAL A 423 11.42 9.43 12.44
CA VAL A 423 12.60 9.12 13.28
C VAL A 423 12.68 7.66 13.71
N THR A 424 11.69 6.84 13.34
CA THR A 424 11.65 5.40 13.60
C THR A 424 11.75 4.62 12.28
N ALA A 425 10.64 4.14 11.73
CA ALA A 425 10.61 3.24 10.59
C ALA A 425 11.31 3.79 9.34
N CYS A 426 11.17 5.08 9.02
CA CYS A 426 11.84 5.67 7.86
C CYS A 426 13.36 5.71 8.03
N LEU A 427 13.83 6.10 9.23
CA LEU A 427 15.25 6.08 9.59
C LEU A 427 15.84 4.67 9.48
N PHE A 428 15.19 3.67 10.10
CA PHE A 428 15.63 2.28 10.02
C PHE A 428 15.57 1.73 8.59
N GLY A 429 14.60 2.16 7.78
CA GLY A 429 14.52 1.81 6.37
C GLY A 429 15.70 2.35 5.56
N CYS A 430 16.10 3.61 5.79
CA CYS A 430 17.28 4.21 5.16
C CYS A 430 18.57 3.51 5.62
N PHE A 431 18.68 3.21 6.91
CA PHE A 431 19.82 2.48 7.47
C PHE A 431 19.92 1.06 6.91
N ASP A 432 18.81 0.34 6.73
CA ASP A 432 18.78 -0.98 6.12
C ASP A 432 19.36 -0.96 4.69
N VAL A 433 19.07 0.09 3.91
CA VAL A 433 19.66 0.27 2.58
C VAL A 433 21.17 0.49 2.67
N LEU A 434 21.63 1.36 3.58
CA LEU A 434 23.07 1.58 3.81
C LEU A 434 23.78 0.27 4.19
N MET A 435 23.21 -0.51 5.11
CA MET A 435 23.78 -1.79 5.56
C MET A 435 23.84 -2.83 4.44
N LYS A 436 22.85 -2.84 3.54
CA LYS A 436 22.88 -3.68 2.34
C LYS A 436 23.99 -3.25 1.38
N TYR A 437 24.19 -1.94 1.18
CA TYR A 437 25.27 -1.42 0.33
C TYR A 437 26.66 -1.77 0.86
N VAL A 438 26.87 -1.74 2.17
CA VAL A 438 28.15 -2.12 2.81
C VAL A 438 28.31 -3.65 2.93
N GLY A 439 27.35 -4.44 2.45
CA GLY A 439 27.41 -5.91 2.46
C GLY A 439 27.15 -6.56 3.82
N MET A 440 26.71 -5.78 4.82
CA MET A 440 26.48 -6.24 6.19
C MET A 440 25.07 -6.80 6.43
N ALA A 441 24.12 -6.56 5.52
CA ALA A 441 22.75 -7.02 5.65
C ALA A 441 22.26 -7.78 4.40
N LYS A 442 21.60 -8.92 4.61
CA LYS A 442 20.86 -9.64 3.56
C LYS A 442 19.40 -9.18 3.55
N ALA A 443 18.76 -9.20 2.39
CA ALA A 443 17.34 -8.91 2.25
C ALA A 443 16.50 -9.91 3.08
N ASN A 444 15.84 -9.41 4.14
CA ASN A 444 14.97 -10.21 5.00
C ASN A 444 13.51 -9.80 4.80
N PHE A 445 12.65 -10.78 4.51
CA PHE A 445 11.20 -10.57 4.41
C PHE A 445 10.53 -11.16 5.65
N ARG A 446 10.02 -10.30 6.53
CA ARG A 446 9.16 -10.70 7.66
C ARG A 446 7.72 -10.35 7.31
N LEU A 447 6.74 -11.24 7.43
CA LEU A 447 5.34 -10.87 7.21
C LEU A 447 4.85 -9.93 8.34
N THR A 448 3.95 -9.00 8.00
CA THR A 448 3.25 -8.15 8.99
C THR A 448 1.97 -8.84 9.41
N ASN A 449 1.68 -8.86 10.71
CA ASN A 449 0.43 -9.42 11.19
C ASN A 449 -0.65 -8.32 11.13
N LYS A 450 -1.74 -8.60 10.41
CA LYS A 450 -2.92 -7.74 10.32
C LYS A 450 -4.15 -8.35 11.00
N ALA A 451 -3.96 -9.42 11.78
CA ALA A 451 -5.03 -9.99 12.59
C ALA A 451 -5.53 -8.94 13.59
N ILE A 452 -6.85 -8.86 13.73
CA ILE A 452 -7.51 -7.95 14.67
C ILE A 452 -7.35 -8.55 16.07
N ASP A 453 -6.66 -7.82 16.93
CA ASP A 453 -6.50 -8.10 18.35
C ASP A 453 -7.40 -7.11 19.11
N GLN A 454 -8.42 -7.62 19.80
CA GLN A 454 -9.45 -6.79 20.42
C GLN A 454 -8.87 -5.83 21.47
N GLU A 455 -7.84 -6.25 22.22
CA GLU A 455 -7.21 -5.38 23.22
C GLU A 455 -6.49 -4.20 22.57
N LYS A 456 -5.86 -4.42 21.41
CA LYS A 456 -5.21 -3.36 20.63
C LYS A 456 -6.22 -2.44 19.99
N LEU A 457 -7.30 -3.00 19.46
CA LEU A 457 -8.39 -2.22 18.87
C LEU A 457 -9.02 -1.29 19.91
N ASP A 458 -9.30 -1.78 21.12
CA ASP A 458 -9.84 -0.97 22.21
C ASP A 458 -8.90 0.19 22.61
N LYS A 459 -7.59 -0.05 22.63
CA LYS A 459 -6.59 1.02 22.87
C LYS A 459 -6.61 2.05 21.74
N TYR A 460 -6.68 1.59 20.50
CA TYR A 460 -6.71 2.43 19.32
C TYR A 460 -7.97 3.31 19.24
N GLU A 461 -9.13 2.76 19.59
CA GLU A 461 -10.39 3.51 19.72
C GLU A 461 -10.30 4.59 20.80
N LYS A 462 -9.67 4.27 21.93
CA LYS A 462 -9.40 5.23 23.03
C LYS A 462 -8.28 6.23 22.72
N GLY A 463 -7.70 6.19 21.51
CA GLY A 463 -6.63 7.09 21.09
C GLY A 463 -5.33 6.89 21.85
N LYS A 464 -5.07 5.68 22.35
CA LYS A 464 -3.84 5.33 23.07
C LYS A 464 -2.90 4.52 22.19
N PHE A 465 -1.64 4.93 22.16
CA PHE A 465 -0.61 4.18 21.45
C PHE A 465 -0.29 2.87 22.17
N ASP A 466 -0.35 1.76 21.43
CA ASP A 466 0.25 0.49 21.81
C ASP A 466 1.68 0.36 21.25
N PHE A 467 2.66 0.38 22.15
CA PHE A 467 4.09 0.23 21.85
C PHE A 467 4.61 -1.20 22.08
N GLN A 468 3.75 -2.14 22.45
CA GLN A 468 4.17 -3.51 22.78
C GLN A 468 4.89 -4.18 21.60
N GLY A 469 6.11 -4.66 21.87
CA GLY A 469 6.95 -5.31 20.87
C GLY A 469 7.59 -4.38 19.84
N ALA A 470 7.41 -3.05 19.94
CA ALA A 470 8.06 -2.05 19.08
C ALA A 470 9.35 -1.46 19.68
N LYS A 471 9.79 -1.94 20.86
CA LYS A 471 10.87 -1.34 21.67
C LYS A 471 12.10 -0.89 20.87
N MET A 472 12.62 -1.73 19.98
CA MET A 472 13.79 -1.40 19.15
C MET A 472 13.55 -0.17 18.27
N PHE A 473 12.40 -0.09 17.62
CA PHE A 473 12.04 1.07 16.78
C PHE A 473 11.87 2.34 17.60
N MET A 474 11.45 2.22 18.86
CA MET A 474 11.16 3.36 19.73
C MET A 474 12.40 4.02 20.33
N ILE A 475 13.56 3.36 20.33
CA ILE A 475 14.80 3.88 20.96
C ILE A 475 15.16 5.29 20.47
N PRO A 476 15.29 5.56 19.14
CA PRO A 476 15.63 6.90 18.67
C PRO A 476 14.61 7.95 19.10
N LEU A 477 13.32 7.61 19.02
CA LEU A 477 12.23 8.51 19.42
C LEU A 477 12.30 8.84 20.91
N THR A 478 12.47 7.83 21.78
CA THR A 478 12.57 8.03 23.23
C THR A 478 13.77 8.91 23.58
N ILE A 479 14.93 8.69 22.95
CA ILE A 479 16.12 9.52 23.16
C ILE A 479 15.82 10.98 22.78
N LEU A 480 15.22 11.22 21.61
CA LEU A 480 14.89 12.57 21.14
C LEU A 480 13.88 13.28 22.05
N VAL A 481 12.86 12.57 22.52
CA VAL A 481 11.84 13.13 23.41
C VAL A 481 12.44 13.50 24.77
N LEU A 482 13.26 12.63 25.36
CA LEU A 482 13.95 12.90 26.63
C LEU A 482 14.99 14.02 26.49
N LEU A 483 15.74 14.03 25.37
CA LEU A 483 16.67 15.10 25.03
C LEU A 483 15.93 16.44 24.94
N ASN A 484 14.82 16.50 24.19
CA ASN A 484 14.02 17.71 24.05
C ASN A 484 13.47 18.18 25.41
N LEU A 485 12.99 17.27 26.25
CA LEU A 485 12.52 17.61 27.60
C LEU A 485 13.62 18.23 28.46
N GLY A 486 14.80 17.59 28.52
CA GLY A 486 15.94 18.10 29.27
C GLY A 486 16.44 19.45 28.74
N CYS A 487 16.55 19.57 27.41
CA CYS A 487 16.94 20.81 26.74
C CYS A 487 15.93 21.94 26.98
N PHE A 488 14.63 21.64 26.94
CA PHE A 488 13.58 22.61 27.18
C PHE A 488 13.64 23.15 28.61
N ILE A 489 13.75 22.28 29.61
CA ILE A 489 13.87 22.68 31.03
C ILE A 489 15.13 23.53 31.24
N GLY A 490 16.27 23.09 30.70
CA GLY A 490 17.52 23.83 30.82
C GLY A 490 17.51 25.18 30.10
N GLY A 491 16.98 25.23 28.87
CA GLY A 491 16.83 26.46 28.10
C GLY A 491 15.88 27.47 28.78
N MET A 492 14.77 26.99 29.35
CA MET A 492 13.87 27.83 30.15
C MET A 492 14.56 28.38 31.41
N LYS A 493 15.37 27.57 32.09
CA LYS A 493 16.19 28.04 33.22
C LYS A 493 17.20 29.11 32.77
N GLY A 494 17.83 28.93 31.62
CA GLY A 494 18.74 29.91 31.02
C GLY A 494 18.04 31.24 30.74
N LEU A 495 16.82 31.22 30.20
CA LEU A 495 16.01 32.41 29.98
C LEU A 495 15.66 33.14 31.29
N ILE A 496 15.23 32.40 32.31
CA ILE A 496 14.91 32.97 33.63
C ILE A 496 16.15 33.58 34.29
N SER A 497 17.34 33.02 34.01
CA SER A 497 18.61 33.49 34.57
C SER A 497 19.23 34.66 33.80
N GLY A 498 18.48 35.32 32.90
CA GLY A 498 18.92 36.52 32.17
C GLY A 498 19.16 36.33 30.67
N GLY A 499 18.75 35.21 30.07
CA GLY A 499 18.87 34.99 28.62
C GLY A 499 17.95 35.88 27.78
N ASP A 500 18.38 36.22 26.56
CA ASP A 500 17.59 37.05 25.63
C ASP A 500 16.46 36.24 24.98
N VAL A 501 15.23 36.47 25.45
CA VAL A 501 14.00 35.86 24.92
C VAL A 501 13.84 36.12 23.42
N LYS A 502 14.21 37.30 22.92
CA LYS A 502 14.03 37.68 21.51
C LYS A 502 14.95 36.87 20.59
N GLU A 503 16.11 36.48 21.07
CA GLU A 503 17.08 35.63 20.35
C GLU A 503 16.76 34.15 20.49
N MET A 504 16.15 33.76 21.62
CA MET A 504 15.84 32.38 21.92
C MET A 504 14.47 31.89 21.46
N PHE A 505 13.59 32.81 21.05
CA PHE A 505 12.20 32.50 20.72
C PHE A 505 12.04 31.38 19.69
N GLY A 506 12.81 31.39 18.58
CA GLY A 506 12.65 30.41 17.51
C GLY A 506 12.90 28.97 17.97
N GLN A 507 14.07 28.71 18.55
CA GLN A 507 14.43 27.39 19.09
C GLN A 507 13.58 27.01 20.30
N GLY A 508 13.22 27.96 21.17
CA GLY A 508 12.33 27.72 22.31
C GLY A 508 10.92 27.32 21.87
N PHE A 509 10.35 28.01 20.87
CA PHE A 509 9.05 27.68 20.29
C PHE A 509 9.05 26.31 19.63
N LEU A 510 10.06 25.97 18.84
CA LEU A 510 10.17 24.65 18.21
C LEU A 510 10.32 23.53 19.24
N SER A 511 11.17 23.74 20.27
CA SER A 511 11.34 22.79 21.37
C SER A 511 10.01 22.55 22.11
N TRP A 512 9.28 23.63 22.42
CA TRP A 512 7.93 23.56 22.99
C TRP A 512 6.95 22.82 22.07
N TYR A 513 6.89 23.19 20.79
CA TYR A 513 5.98 22.59 19.80
C TYR A 513 6.17 21.07 19.68
N VAL A 514 7.42 20.63 19.56
CA VAL A 514 7.79 19.20 19.51
C VAL A 514 7.44 18.50 20.82
N LEU A 515 7.60 19.16 21.97
CA LEU A 515 7.25 18.61 23.28
C LEU A 515 5.73 18.38 23.39
N VAL A 516 4.91 19.35 22.98
CA VAL A 516 3.44 19.24 22.99
C VAL A 516 2.98 18.10 22.08
N LEU A 517 3.57 17.96 20.88
CA LEU A 517 3.27 16.84 19.99
C LEU A 517 3.64 15.48 20.60
N SER A 518 4.67 15.45 21.44
CA SER A 518 5.21 14.24 22.07
C SER A 518 4.51 13.83 23.38
N LEU A 519 3.58 14.62 23.91
CA LEU A 519 2.91 14.33 25.20
C LEU A 519 2.30 12.91 25.28
N PRO A 520 1.54 12.41 24.28
CA PRO A 520 1.00 11.05 24.36
C PRO A 520 2.06 9.94 24.33
N ILE A 521 3.25 10.25 23.81
CA ILE A 521 4.40 9.33 23.81
C ILE A 521 4.99 9.29 25.22
N LEU A 522 5.17 10.45 25.86
CA LEU A 522 5.62 10.54 27.25
C LEU A 522 4.68 9.81 28.21
N GLU A 523 3.36 10.00 28.04
CA GLU A 523 2.34 9.28 28.82
C GLU A 523 2.39 7.76 28.64
N GLY A 524 2.81 7.29 27.46
CA GLY A 524 2.98 5.86 27.17
C GLY A 524 4.33 5.28 27.58
N LEU A 525 5.36 6.12 27.73
CA LEU A 525 6.72 5.73 28.14
C LEU A 525 6.89 5.71 29.66
N ILE A 526 6.22 6.63 30.37
CA ILE A 526 6.19 6.65 31.82
C ILE A 526 5.20 5.54 32.24
N PRO A 527 5.66 4.45 32.86
CA PRO A 527 4.74 3.46 33.40
C PRO A 527 3.79 4.20 34.34
N LYS A 528 2.49 3.93 34.25
CA LYS A 528 1.56 4.39 35.29
C LYS A 528 2.05 3.80 36.61
N ILE A 529 2.72 4.62 37.41
CA ILE A 529 2.99 4.34 38.81
C ILE A 529 1.61 4.32 39.46
N GLY A 530 1.07 3.11 39.69
CA GLY A 530 -0.15 2.85 40.45
C GLY A 530 -1.44 3.45 39.90
N LYS A 531 -2.28 2.61 39.30
CA LYS A 531 -3.72 2.65 39.58
C LYS A 531 -4.18 1.26 39.92
#